data_AF-A0A9W6YU65-F1
#
_entry.id   AF-A0A9W6YU65-F1
#
_cell.length_a   1.000
_cell.length_b   1.000
_cell.length_c   1.000
_cell.angle_alpha   90.00
_cell.angle_beta   90.00
_cell.angle_gamma   90.00
#
_symmetry.space_group_name_H-M   'P 1'
#
loop_
_entity.id
_entity.type
_entity.pdbx_description
1 polymer ?
#
loop_
_entity_poly.entity_id
_entity_poly.type
_entity_poly.pdbx_seq_one_letter_code
_entity_poly.pdbx_strand_id
1 'polypeptide(L)'
;MNVIRLQKKFPILEQGDLFGIIEDFRNIDLDEKGWVDKKVVIDSVSKEGKGSYDEVRETLKQVDVDASGHVELEDYVELLAKLKENKLAVPTSSHRPGSSAAGSAGSIGGFVHKGTGATAKVVVSGRSGATHTINDEERIEFTRHINSVLAGDAVVGNRLPFSLENFQVFDECTDGLVLSQLINDSVPDTIDTRVLNLPKKGKKLNNFTMLENANIVLNSAKAIGCVVVNVHSEDIIEGKEHLILGLIWQIIRRGLLSKIDIKLHPELYRLLEDDETLEQFLRLAPEKILLRWFNYHLKAAGWNRRVANFTSDISDGENYTILLNQLQPEHCSRAPLQTQDLLARAEQILKNADKIGCRKYLTPKALVAGNPKLNLAFVAHLFNTHPGLDPIEEDEKPEIEEFDAEGEREARVFTLWLNSLDVNPPVVSLFEDLKDGTILIEAFDKVMPGSVDMRYINKRPKNGKDLIRFKALENTNYAVEVGKVNRFSLVGIDGSDIVDGNKMLTLVVESYLMLIC
;
A
#
# COMPACT_ATOMS: atom_id res chain seq x y z
N MET A 1 17.67 0.86 -43.54
CA MET A 1 18.22 1.96 -42.72
C MET A 1 19.71 2.11 -42.98
N ASN A 2 20.26 3.33 -42.95
CA ASN A 2 21.66 3.61 -43.28
C ASN A 2 22.47 3.71 -41.97
N VAL A 3 23.40 2.79 -41.70
CA VAL A 3 24.24 2.75 -40.48
C VAL A 3 24.92 4.10 -40.20
N ILE A 4 25.27 4.81 -41.27
CA ILE A 4 25.85 6.16 -41.25
C ILE A 4 24.92 7.19 -40.58
N ARG A 5 23.59 7.04 -40.73
CA ARG A 5 22.60 7.94 -40.11
C ARG A 5 22.50 7.70 -38.61
N LEU A 6 22.47 6.44 -38.17
CA LEU A 6 22.45 6.08 -36.75
C LEU A 6 23.75 6.50 -36.06
N GLN A 7 24.91 6.30 -36.69
CA GLN A 7 26.20 6.74 -36.16
C GLN A 7 26.27 8.26 -35.97
N LYS A 8 25.68 9.05 -36.90
CA LYS A 8 25.59 10.51 -36.74
C LYS A 8 24.69 10.92 -35.58
N LYS A 9 23.64 10.15 -35.28
CA LYS A 9 22.69 10.42 -34.20
C LYS A 9 23.24 9.99 -32.84
N PHE A 10 23.98 8.87 -32.80
CA PHE A 10 24.55 8.27 -31.59
C PHE A 10 26.07 8.08 -31.74
N PRO A 11 26.86 9.17 -31.64
CA PRO A 11 28.30 9.15 -31.93
C PRO A 11 29.14 8.32 -30.96
N ILE A 12 28.58 7.91 -29.81
CA ILE A 12 29.24 7.05 -28.83
C ILE A 12 29.34 5.58 -29.28
N LEU A 13 28.55 5.20 -30.29
CA LEU A 13 28.56 3.87 -30.87
C LEU A 13 29.46 3.85 -32.10
N GLU A 14 30.46 2.98 -32.09
CA GLU A 14 31.33 2.80 -33.25
C GLU A 14 30.59 2.09 -34.38
N GLN A 15 31.06 2.24 -35.62
CA GLN A 15 30.41 1.63 -36.77
C GLN A 15 30.36 0.09 -36.67
N GLY A 16 31.38 -0.52 -36.05
CA GLY A 16 31.41 -1.97 -35.75
C GLY A 16 30.36 -2.38 -34.72
N ASP A 17 30.20 -1.60 -33.64
CA ASP A 17 29.18 -1.83 -32.61
C ASP A 17 27.77 -1.79 -33.21
N LEU A 18 27.51 -0.85 -34.12
CA LEU A 18 26.21 -0.67 -34.75
C LEU A 18 25.75 -1.88 -35.57
N PHE A 19 26.66 -2.59 -36.25
CA PHE A 19 26.29 -3.81 -36.98
C PHE A 19 25.86 -4.92 -36.01
N GLY A 20 26.60 -5.12 -34.93
CA GLY A 20 26.23 -6.07 -33.88
C GLY A 20 24.89 -5.73 -33.24
N ILE A 21 24.66 -4.45 -32.91
CA ILE A 21 23.39 -3.98 -32.33
C ILE A 21 22.19 -4.25 -33.25
N ILE A 22 22.35 -4.06 -34.56
CA ILE A 22 21.29 -4.34 -35.54
C ILE A 22 21.02 -5.84 -35.63
N GLU A 23 22.07 -6.67 -35.56
CA GLU A 23 21.93 -8.13 -35.54
C GLU A 23 21.24 -8.62 -34.26
N ASP A 24 21.63 -8.07 -33.11
CA ASP A 24 20.99 -8.36 -31.82
C ASP A 24 19.49 -8.02 -31.85
N PHE A 25 19.13 -6.86 -32.42
CA PHE A 25 17.71 -6.49 -32.58
C PHE A 25 16.95 -7.46 -33.50
N ARG A 26 17.56 -7.92 -34.59
CA ARG A 26 16.94 -8.92 -35.48
C ARG A 26 16.74 -10.26 -34.80
N ASN A 27 17.64 -10.64 -33.90
CA ASN A 27 17.54 -11.90 -33.15
C ASN A 27 16.35 -11.90 -32.17
N ILE A 28 15.88 -10.73 -31.75
CA ILE A 28 14.71 -10.59 -30.87
C ILE A 28 13.42 -10.25 -31.63
N ASP A 29 13.51 -9.64 -32.81
CA ASP A 29 12.38 -9.44 -33.75
C ASP A 29 12.19 -10.67 -34.67
N LEU A 30 11.85 -11.82 -34.07
CA LEU A 30 11.73 -13.11 -34.78
C LEU A 30 10.68 -13.10 -35.90
N ASP A 31 9.68 -12.22 -35.80
CA ASP A 31 8.58 -12.10 -36.76
C ASP A 31 8.82 -11.02 -37.83
N GLU A 32 9.99 -10.38 -37.83
CA GLU A 32 10.36 -9.27 -38.73
C GLU A 32 9.34 -8.12 -38.76
N LYS A 33 8.76 -7.79 -37.61
CA LYS A 33 7.73 -6.73 -37.49
C LYS A 33 8.33 -5.33 -37.60
N GLY A 34 9.64 -5.20 -37.41
CA GLY A 34 10.35 -3.93 -37.31
C GLY A 34 10.33 -3.32 -35.91
N TRP A 35 9.73 -4.01 -34.94
CA TRP A 35 9.60 -3.56 -33.55
C TRP A 35 9.49 -4.73 -32.58
N VAL A 36 9.83 -4.48 -31.31
CA VAL A 36 9.83 -5.50 -30.25
C VAL A 36 9.18 -4.96 -28.97
N ASP A 37 8.48 -5.81 -28.23
CA ASP A 37 7.91 -5.47 -26.93
C ASP A 37 8.99 -5.00 -25.92
N LYS A 38 8.71 -3.93 -25.16
CA LYS A 38 9.60 -3.42 -24.09
C LYS A 38 10.15 -4.51 -23.17
N LYS A 39 9.28 -5.43 -22.72
CA LYS A 39 9.67 -6.54 -21.81
C LYS A 39 10.71 -7.47 -22.45
N VAL A 40 10.55 -7.81 -23.73
CA VAL A 40 11.50 -8.67 -24.46
C VAL A 40 12.85 -7.97 -24.61
N VAL A 41 12.84 -6.66 -24.87
CA VAL A 41 14.05 -5.84 -24.91
C VAL A 41 14.76 -5.82 -23.55
N ILE A 42 14.02 -5.56 -22.46
CA ILE A 42 14.59 -5.56 -21.10
C ILE A 42 15.21 -6.93 -20.78
N ASP A 43 14.49 -8.02 -21.04
CA ASP A 43 14.96 -9.37 -20.76
C ASP A 43 16.19 -9.73 -21.60
N SER A 44 16.23 -9.42 -22.90
CA SER A 44 17.35 -9.76 -23.78
C SER A 44 18.62 -8.98 -23.42
N VAL A 45 18.51 -7.65 -23.32
CA VAL A 45 19.65 -6.78 -23.02
C VAL A 45 20.24 -7.11 -21.64
N SER A 46 19.39 -7.48 -20.69
CA SER A 46 19.83 -7.91 -19.36
C SER A 46 20.53 -9.27 -19.39
N LYS A 47 19.99 -10.25 -20.14
CA LYS A 47 20.61 -11.57 -20.31
C LYS A 47 21.95 -11.52 -21.03
N GLU A 48 22.12 -10.57 -21.96
CA GLU A 48 23.38 -10.31 -22.65
C GLU A 48 24.43 -9.61 -21.76
N GLY A 49 24.07 -9.21 -20.53
CA GLY A 49 24.97 -8.53 -19.60
C GLY A 49 25.27 -7.07 -19.98
N LYS A 50 24.47 -6.49 -20.88
CA LYS A 50 24.65 -5.10 -21.33
C LYS A 50 24.18 -4.08 -20.28
N GLY A 51 23.35 -4.49 -19.33
CA GLY A 51 22.95 -3.75 -18.12
C GLY A 51 22.16 -4.68 -17.18
N SER A 52 21.94 -4.27 -15.93
CA SER A 52 20.98 -4.97 -15.06
C SER A 52 19.54 -4.73 -15.52
N TYR A 53 18.59 -5.60 -15.13
CA TYR A 53 17.16 -5.45 -15.44
C TYR A 53 16.66 -4.03 -15.15
N ASP A 54 17.00 -3.53 -13.96
CA ASP A 54 16.54 -2.23 -13.50
C ASP A 54 17.19 -1.09 -14.30
N GLU A 55 18.51 -1.15 -14.53
CA GLU A 55 19.21 -0.15 -15.35
C GLU A 55 18.63 -0.04 -16.76
N VAL A 56 18.37 -1.19 -17.40
CA VAL A 56 17.78 -1.24 -18.74
C VAL A 56 16.37 -0.66 -18.71
N ARG A 57 15.56 -1.06 -17.73
CA ARG A 57 14.18 -0.59 -17.53
C ARG A 57 14.10 0.92 -17.32
N GLU A 58 14.95 1.49 -16.47
CA GLU A 58 14.98 2.95 -16.26
C GLU A 58 15.49 3.70 -17.47
N THR A 59 16.53 3.19 -18.13
CA THR A 59 17.06 3.82 -19.34
C THR A 59 16.00 3.86 -20.44
N LEU A 60 15.19 2.81 -20.56
CA LEU A 60 14.09 2.73 -21.53
C LEU A 60 12.97 3.74 -21.27
N LYS A 61 12.76 4.16 -20.02
CA LYS A 61 11.85 5.29 -19.71
C LYS A 61 12.36 6.61 -20.28
N GLN A 62 13.67 6.75 -20.49
CA GLN A 62 14.27 7.96 -21.06
C GLN A 62 14.36 7.93 -22.59
N VAL A 63 14.16 6.76 -23.20
CA VAL A 63 14.06 6.62 -24.66
C VAL A 63 12.64 7.01 -25.08
N ASP A 64 12.50 7.70 -26.20
CA ASP A 64 11.21 8.17 -26.70
C ASP A 64 10.45 7.03 -27.40
N VAL A 65 10.16 5.97 -26.64
CA VAL A 65 9.38 4.84 -27.11
C VAL A 65 7.94 5.31 -27.29
N ASP A 66 7.34 4.99 -28.43
CA ASP A 66 5.99 5.40 -28.74
C ASP A 66 4.95 4.91 -27.70
N ALA A 67 3.76 5.51 -27.73
CA ALA A 67 2.68 5.14 -26.81
C ALA A 67 2.19 3.69 -26.99
N SER A 68 2.61 2.99 -28.04
CA SER A 68 2.21 1.61 -28.31
C SER A 68 2.99 0.58 -27.49
N GLY A 69 4.10 0.99 -26.86
CA GLY A 69 4.94 0.09 -26.07
C GLY A 69 5.86 -0.78 -26.92
N HIS A 70 5.99 -0.44 -28.21
CA HIS A 70 6.88 -1.07 -29.16
C HIS A 70 8.20 -0.32 -29.22
N VAL A 71 9.31 -1.06 -29.11
CA VAL A 71 10.66 -0.54 -29.25
C VAL A 71 11.10 -0.79 -30.69
N GLU A 72 11.27 0.28 -31.45
CA GLU A 72 11.82 0.18 -32.81
C GLU A 72 13.35 0.06 -32.76
N LEU A 73 13.97 -0.24 -33.90
CA LEU A 73 15.43 -0.35 -34.02
C LEU A 73 16.14 0.94 -33.57
N GLU A 74 15.58 2.12 -33.89
CA GLU A 74 16.18 3.39 -33.51
C GLU A 74 16.14 3.61 -31.98
N ASP A 75 15.06 3.21 -31.33
CA ASP A 75 14.89 3.24 -29.87
C ASP A 75 15.83 2.25 -29.17
N TYR A 76 15.99 1.06 -29.75
CA TYR A 76 16.92 0.04 -29.24
C TYR A 76 18.38 0.52 -29.31
N VAL A 77 18.76 1.20 -30.40
CA VAL A 77 20.09 1.81 -30.53
C VAL A 77 20.28 2.95 -29.52
N GLU A 78 19.25 3.79 -29.33
CA GLU A 78 19.28 4.86 -28.33
C GLU A 78 19.44 4.31 -26.90
N LEU A 79 18.72 3.23 -26.57
CA LEU A 79 18.84 2.53 -25.29
C LEU A 79 20.29 2.10 -25.02
N LEU A 80 20.92 1.42 -25.97
CA LEU A 80 22.29 0.93 -25.81
C LEU A 80 23.33 2.08 -25.78
N ALA A 81 23.09 3.15 -26.53
CA ALA A 81 23.91 4.35 -26.46
C ALA A 81 23.88 4.97 -25.06
N LYS A 82 22.68 5.17 -24.49
CA LYS A 82 22.50 5.70 -23.13
C LYS A 82 23.07 4.79 -22.05
N LEU A 83 22.94 3.47 -22.18
CA LEU A 83 23.58 2.52 -21.24
C LEU A 83 25.11 2.61 -21.29
N LYS A 84 25.70 2.79 -22.48
CA LYS A 84 27.15 2.99 -22.66
C LYS A 84 27.60 4.33 -22.07
N GLU A 85 26.83 5.40 -22.27
CA GLU A 85 27.05 6.72 -21.65
C GLU A 85 27.04 6.64 -20.12
N ASN A 86 26.02 6.00 -19.55
CA ASN A 86 25.88 5.84 -18.10
C ASN A 86 27.05 5.06 -17.49
N LYS A 87 27.55 4.02 -18.16
CA LYS A 87 28.73 3.26 -17.72
C LYS A 87 30.02 4.10 -17.74
N LEU A 88 30.16 5.01 -18.71
CA LEU A 88 31.31 5.90 -18.83
C LEU A 88 31.25 7.10 -17.87
N ALA A 89 30.05 7.47 -17.41
CA ALA A 89 29.81 8.60 -16.52
C ALA A 89 30.05 8.32 -15.02
N VAL A 90 30.25 7.06 -14.59
CA VAL A 90 30.56 6.71 -13.19
C VAL A 90 32.07 6.87 -12.93
N PRO A 91 32.54 7.88 -12.17
CA PRO A 91 33.94 7.95 -11.76
C PRO A 91 34.15 7.12 -10.50
N THR A 92 35.21 6.31 -10.51
CA THR A 92 35.79 5.64 -9.34
C THR A 92 35.94 6.61 -8.15
N SER A 93 35.15 6.44 -7.09
CA SER A 93 35.23 7.25 -5.88
C SER A 93 36.31 6.74 -4.92
N SER A 94 37.57 7.02 -5.25
CA SER A 94 38.63 7.05 -4.23
C SER A 94 38.45 8.30 -3.37
N HIS A 95 38.24 8.10 -2.06
CA HIS A 95 37.96 9.15 -1.08
C HIS A 95 39.14 10.10 -0.87
N ARG A 96 38.87 11.42 -0.88
CA ARG A 96 39.59 12.42 -0.06
C ARG A 96 38.58 13.42 0.53
N PRO A 97 38.61 13.72 1.84
CA PRO A 97 37.68 14.66 2.44
C PRO A 97 38.24 16.09 2.37
N GLY A 98 37.40 17.03 1.93
CA GLY A 98 37.64 18.47 2.14
C GLY A 98 37.46 19.34 0.91
N SER A 99 36.23 19.81 0.68
CA SER A 99 35.90 21.24 0.50
C SER A 99 34.51 21.40 -0.10
N SER A 100 33.72 22.24 0.55
CA SER A 100 32.42 22.73 0.11
C SER A 100 32.61 23.75 -1.01
N ALA A 101 32.16 23.41 -2.22
CA ALA A 101 31.90 24.38 -3.27
C ALA A 101 30.67 23.96 -4.07
N ALA A 102 29.69 24.85 -4.11
CA ALA A 102 28.52 24.76 -4.96
C ALA A 102 28.93 24.81 -6.43
N GLY A 103 28.66 23.73 -7.14
CA GLY A 103 28.79 23.63 -8.60
C GLY A 103 27.61 22.84 -9.12
N SER A 104 26.65 23.55 -9.71
CA SER A 104 25.52 23.00 -10.44
C SER A 104 26.01 22.28 -11.69
N ALA A 105 26.17 20.96 -11.60
CA ALA A 105 26.20 20.06 -12.75
C ALA A 105 25.05 19.07 -12.55
N GLY A 106 24.06 19.13 -13.44
CA GLY A 106 22.89 18.26 -13.41
C GLY A 106 23.32 16.80 -13.46
N SER A 107 23.12 16.08 -12.35
CA SER A 107 23.18 14.63 -12.34
C SER A 107 21.95 14.13 -13.09
N ILE A 108 22.21 13.61 -14.29
CA ILE A 108 21.22 13.06 -15.21
C ILE A 108 20.76 11.70 -14.66
N GLY A 109 19.45 11.44 -14.74
CA GLY A 109 18.73 10.40 -14.02
C GLY A 109 19.33 9.00 -14.09
N GLY A 110 19.59 8.44 -12.91
CA GLY A 110 19.90 7.03 -12.67
C GLY A 110 19.47 6.64 -11.26
N PHE A 111 19.48 5.34 -10.95
CA PHE A 111 19.24 4.87 -9.59
C PHE A 111 20.32 5.40 -8.65
N VAL A 112 19.90 6.19 -7.66
CA VAL A 112 20.78 6.51 -6.54
C VAL A 112 20.34 5.66 -5.37
N HIS A 113 21.09 4.61 -5.08
CA HIS A 113 21.00 3.94 -3.79
C HIS A 113 21.55 4.89 -2.72
N LYS A 114 20.66 5.45 -1.90
CA LYS A 114 21.06 6.20 -0.70
C LYS A 114 20.91 5.31 0.53
N GLY A 115 22.00 5.19 1.29
CA GLY A 115 22.08 4.37 2.50
C GLY A 115 22.72 3.00 2.28
N THR A 116 23.03 2.31 3.37
CA THR A 116 23.52 0.91 3.35
C THR A 116 22.64 0.09 4.30
N GLY A 117 22.36 -1.17 3.93
CA GLY A 117 21.55 -2.07 4.76
C GLY A 117 20.06 -1.70 4.83
N ALA A 118 19.44 -1.79 6.01
CA ALA A 118 18.00 -1.70 6.22
C ALA A 118 17.37 -0.30 5.98
N THR A 119 18.19 0.71 5.75
CA THR A 119 17.76 2.08 5.38
C THR A 119 17.99 2.37 3.90
N ALA A 120 18.39 1.36 3.12
CA ALA A 120 18.58 1.47 1.69
C ALA A 120 17.28 1.94 1.03
N LYS A 121 17.39 3.10 0.40
CA LYS A 121 16.31 3.79 -0.27
C LYS A 121 16.68 3.90 -1.72
N VAL A 122 15.87 3.30 -2.58
CA VAL A 122 16.04 3.41 -4.02
C VAL A 122 15.34 4.70 -4.45
N VAL A 123 16.13 5.68 -4.88
CA VAL A 123 15.59 6.94 -5.42
C VAL A 123 15.36 6.76 -6.92
N VAL A 124 14.10 6.91 -7.33
CA VAL A 124 13.65 6.81 -8.71
C VAL A 124 13.30 8.22 -9.19
N SER A 125 13.96 8.66 -10.26
CA SER A 125 13.76 9.98 -10.86
C SER A 125 12.78 9.88 -12.02
N GLY A 126 11.64 10.58 -11.94
CA GLY A 126 10.66 10.64 -13.03
C GLY A 126 11.08 11.58 -14.16
N ARG A 127 10.43 11.45 -15.34
CA ARG A 127 10.61 12.33 -16.53
C ARG A 127 10.44 13.83 -16.22
N SER A 128 9.62 14.16 -15.21
CA SER A 128 9.32 15.52 -14.76
C SER A 128 10.27 16.06 -13.67
N GLY A 129 11.34 15.33 -13.32
CA GLY A 129 12.31 15.75 -12.30
C GLY A 129 11.87 15.49 -10.85
N ALA A 130 10.69 14.92 -10.62
CA ALA A 130 10.26 14.47 -9.30
C ALA A 130 11.04 13.21 -8.88
N THR A 131 11.54 13.18 -7.64
CA THR A 131 12.25 12.02 -7.07
C THR A 131 11.36 11.33 -6.05
N HIS A 132 11.11 10.04 -6.26
CA HIS A 132 10.33 9.21 -5.34
C HIS A 132 11.23 8.12 -4.74
N THR A 133 11.01 7.80 -3.48
CA THR A 133 11.82 6.83 -2.76
C THR A 133 11.06 5.55 -2.50
N ILE A 134 11.65 4.42 -2.86
CA ILE A 134 11.11 3.08 -2.61
C ILE A 134 11.94 2.40 -1.54
N ASN A 135 11.26 1.78 -0.58
CA ASN A 135 11.88 0.92 0.42
C ASN A 135 12.06 -0.49 -0.17
N ASP A 136 13.31 -0.93 -0.28
CA ASP A 136 13.63 -2.19 -0.94
C ASP A 136 13.13 -3.42 -0.17
N GLU A 137 13.17 -3.37 1.17
CA GLU A 137 12.64 -4.45 2.02
C GLU A 137 11.12 -4.58 1.84
N GLU A 138 10.39 -3.46 1.69
CA GLU A 138 8.95 -3.48 1.38
C GLU A 138 8.68 -4.10 0.00
N ARG A 139 9.43 -3.70 -1.03
CA ARG A 139 9.32 -4.28 -2.38
C ARG A 139 9.53 -5.79 -2.33
N ILE A 140 10.60 -6.25 -1.69
CA ILE A 140 10.95 -7.67 -1.62
C ILE A 140 9.85 -8.47 -0.91
N GLU A 141 9.41 -8.03 0.27
CA GLU A 141 8.47 -8.81 1.07
C GLU A 141 7.04 -8.76 0.54
N PHE A 142 6.62 -7.66 -0.09
CA PHE A 142 5.34 -7.63 -0.80
C PHE A 142 5.37 -8.49 -2.06
N THR A 143 6.49 -8.50 -2.81
CA THR A 143 6.66 -9.40 -3.97
C THR A 143 6.64 -10.87 -3.54
N ARG A 144 7.32 -11.20 -2.43
CA ARG A 144 7.28 -12.55 -1.83
C ARG A 144 5.86 -12.95 -1.46
N HIS A 145 5.09 -12.04 -0.86
CA HIS A 145 3.68 -12.29 -0.54
C HIS A 145 2.85 -12.56 -1.79
N ILE A 146 2.94 -11.72 -2.82
CA ILE A 146 2.25 -11.92 -4.11
C ILE A 146 2.59 -13.28 -4.72
N ASN A 147 3.88 -13.63 -4.78
CA ASN A 147 4.35 -14.92 -5.27
C ASN A 147 3.76 -16.10 -4.50
N SER A 148 3.53 -15.94 -3.19
CA SER A 148 2.98 -16.99 -2.34
C SER A 148 1.47 -17.14 -2.48
N VAL A 149 0.71 -16.04 -2.53
CA VAL A 149 -0.76 -16.09 -2.49
C VAL A 149 -1.38 -16.30 -3.86
N LEU A 150 -0.73 -15.81 -4.92
CA LEU A 150 -1.20 -15.98 -6.29
C LEU A 150 -0.57 -17.21 -6.98
N ALA A 151 0.18 -18.04 -6.24
CA ALA A 151 0.77 -19.26 -6.77
C ALA A 151 -0.32 -20.20 -7.32
N GLY A 152 -0.25 -20.52 -8.61
CA GLY A 152 -1.23 -21.39 -9.27
C GLY A 152 -2.56 -20.70 -9.62
N ASP A 153 -2.63 -19.36 -9.50
CA ASP A 153 -3.81 -18.61 -9.94
C ASP A 153 -4.10 -18.82 -11.44
N ALA A 154 -5.39 -18.91 -11.79
CA ALA A 154 -5.81 -19.23 -13.15
C ALA A 154 -5.52 -18.12 -14.17
N VAL A 155 -5.41 -16.87 -13.72
CA VAL A 155 -5.23 -15.69 -14.57
C VAL A 155 -3.76 -15.28 -14.65
N VAL A 156 -3.09 -15.18 -13.50
CA VAL A 156 -1.70 -14.66 -13.42
C VAL A 156 -0.66 -15.70 -13.00
N GLY A 157 -1.07 -16.92 -12.63
CA GLY A 157 -0.16 -17.95 -12.12
C GLY A 157 1.00 -18.29 -13.04
N ASN A 158 0.80 -18.25 -14.36
CA ASN A 158 1.84 -18.49 -15.37
C ASN A 158 2.95 -17.42 -15.42
N ARG A 159 2.76 -16.28 -14.73
CA ARG A 159 3.74 -15.18 -14.67
C ARG A 159 4.62 -15.28 -13.42
N LEU A 160 4.25 -16.12 -12.47
CA LEU A 160 4.90 -16.25 -11.18
C LEU A 160 5.95 -17.39 -11.21
N PRO A 161 7.00 -17.32 -10.38
CA PRO A 161 7.28 -16.26 -9.41
C PRO A 161 7.95 -15.03 -10.05
N PHE A 162 7.61 -13.85 -9.56
CA PHE A 162 8.36 -12.62 -9.85
C PHE A 162 9.70 -12.62 -9.12
N SER A 163 10.70 -12.03 -9.75
CA SER A 163 12.02 -11.86 -9.13
C SER A 163 11.94 -10.94 -7.90
N LEU A 164 12.61 -11.35 -6.83
CA LEU A 164 12.77 -10.53 -5.62
C LEU A 164 13.93 -9.54 -5.75
N GLU A 165 14.80 -9.72 -6.74
CA GLU A 165 16.04 -8.96 -6.87
C GLU A 165 15.90 -7.71 -7.74
N ASN A 166 14.79 -7.57 -8.48
CA ASN A 166 14.58 -6.47 -9.43
C ASN A 166 13.15 -5.92 -9.42
N PHE A 167 12.89 -4.89 -10.23
CA PHE A 167 11.64 -4.15 -10.25
C PHE A 167 10.54 -4.81 -11.13
N GLN A 168 10.69 -6.09 -11.50
CA GLN A 168 9.74 -6.82 -12.35
C GLN A 168 8.29 -6.75 -11.84
N VAL A 169 8.07 -6.79 -10.53
CA VAL A 169 6.72 -6.73 -9.92
C VAL A 169 5.90 -5.53 -10.41
N PHE A 170 6.55 -4.40 -10.69
CA PHE A 170 5.86 -3.19 -11.14
C PHE A 170 5.40 -3.30 -12.59
N ASP A 171 6.20 -3.94 -13.44
CA ASP A 171 5.86 -4.16 -14.85
C ASP A 171 4.71 -5.16 -14.98
N GLU A 172 4.70 -6.20 -14.14
CA GLU A 172 3.66 -7.23 -14.12
C GLU A 172 2.31 -6.71 -13.59
N CYS A 173 2.31 -5.60 -12.85
CA CYS A 173 1.10 -4.94 -12.36
C CYS A 173 0.45 -3.98 -13.37
N THR A 174 1.14 -3.60 -14.46
CA THR A 174 0.69 -2.54 -15.39
C THR A 174 -0.62 -2.85 -16.10
N ASP A 175 -0.97 -4.12 -16.29
CA ASP A 175 -2.20 -4.54 -16.95
C ASP A 175 -3.40 -4.71 -16.00
N GLY A 176 -3.19 -4.40 -14.72
CA GLY A 176 -4.19 -4.46 -13.65
C GLY A 176 -4.50 -5.86 -13.13
N LEU A 177 -4.11 -6.94 -13.82
CA LEU A 177 -4.56 -8.29 -13.47
C LEU A 177 -3.98 -8.80 -12.15
N VAL A 178 -2.69 -8.57 -11.90
CA VAL A 178 -2.03 -8.96 -10.64
C VAL A 178 -2.69 -8.25 -9.46
N LEU A 179 -2.97 -6.95 -9.60
CA LEU A 179 -3.63 -6.15 -8.56
C LEU A 179 -5.08 -6.61 -8.34
N SER A 180 -5.81 -6.94 -9.40
CA SER A 180 -7.17 -7.49 -9.28
C SER A 180 -7.20 -8.80 -8.52
N GLN A 181 -6.28 -9.74 -8.82
CA GLN A 181 -6.22 -11.00 -8.10
C GLN A 181 -5.78 -10.80 -6.65
N LEU A 182 -4.84 -9.89 -6.38
CA LEU A 182 -4.43 -9.55 -5.02
C LEU A 182 -5.58 -8.96 -4.19
N ILE A 183 -6.45 -8.15 -4.80
CA ILE A 183 -7.67 -7.64 -4.16
C ILE A 183 -8.59 -8.81 -3.76
N ASN A 184 -8.83 -9.76 -4.65
CA ASN A 184 -9.67 -10.93 -4.37
C ASN A 184 -9.05 -11.88 -3.33
N ASP A 185 -7.72 -12.00 -3.27
CA ASP A 185 -7.06 -12.74 -2.18
C ASP A 185 -7.28 -12.06 -0.82
N SER A 186 -7.16 -10.72 -0.78
CA SER A 186 -7.31 -9.95 0.45
C SER A 186 -8.76 -9.86 0.92
N VAL A 187 -9.70 -9.69 -0.01
CA VAL A 187 -11.15 -9.65 0.22
C VAL A 187 -11.84 -10.44 -0.89
N PRO A 188 -12.19 -11.72 -0.63
CA PRO A 188 -12.85 -12.57 -1.61
C PRO A 188 -14.10 -11.95 -2.22
N ASP A 189 -14.39 -12.32 -3.47
CA ASP A 189 -15.58 -11.90 -4.23
C ASP A 189 -15.74 -10.38 -4.47
N THR A 190 -14.66 -9.61 -4.32
CA THR A 190 -14.67 -8.16 -4.58
C THR A 190 -14.74 -7.84 -6.09
N ILE A 191 -13.98 -8.58 -6.90
CA ILE A 191 -13.90 -8.40 -8.35
C ILE A 191 -14.38 -9.67 -9.03
N ASP A 192 -15.44 -9.55 -9.83
CA ASP A 192 -15.82 -10.59 -10.77
C ASP A 192 -14.79 -10.66 -11.90
N THR A 193 -13.98 -11.73 -11.94
CA THR A 193 -12.89 -11.86 -12.92
C THR A 193 -13.38 -11.90 -14.36
N ARG A 194 -14.69 -12.13 -14.60
CA ARG A 194 -15.29 -12.11 -15.94
C ARG A 194 -15.36 -10.72 -16.55
N VAL A 195 -15.33 -9.67 -15.74
CA VAL A 195 -15.32 -8.28 -16.24
C VAL A 195 -13.91 -7.81 -16.61
N LEU A 196 -12.88 -8.56 -16.25
CA LEU A 196 -11.49 -8.21 -16.55
C LEU A 196 -11.16 -8.53 -18.01
N ASN A 197 -10.47 -7.60 -18.66
CA ASN A 197 -9.89 -7.84 -19.96
C ASN A 197 -8.70 -8.80 -19.81
N LEU A 198 -8.79 -9.98 -20.43
CA LEU A 198 -7.73 -10.98 -20.42
C LEU A 198 -7.00 -11.06 -21.78
N PRO A 199 -5.68 -11.28 -21.79
CA PRO A 199 -4.91 -11.55 -23.01
C PRO A 199 -5.52 -12.71 -23.81
N LYS A 200 -5.83 -12.51 -25.10
CA LYS A 200 -6.38 -13.54 -25.98
C LYS A 200 -5.34 -14.00 -26.98
N LYS A 201 -5.20 -15.33 -27.14
CA LYS A 201 -4.29 -15.96 -28.13
C LYS A 201 -2.84 -15.47 -28.03
N GLY A 202 -2.33 -15.27 -26.81
CA GLY A 202 -0.97 -14.81 -26.55
C GLY A 202 -0.71 -13.34 -26.90
N LYS A 203 -1.72 -12.57 -27.32
CA LYS A 203 -1.58 -11.13 -27.55
C LYS A 203 -1.74 -10.37 -26.24
N LYS A 204 -0.83 -9.44 -25.99
CA LYS A 204 -0.95 -8.47 -24.89
C LYS A 204 -2.21 -7.62 -25.03
N LEU A 205 -2.63 -7.10 -23.89
CA LEU A 205 -3.68 -6.09 -23.80
C LEU A 205 -3.19 -4.77 -24.41
N ASN A 206 -4.10 -4.05 -25.04
CA ASN A 206 -3.82 -2.69 -25.50
C ASN A 206 -4.04 -1.70 -24.34
N ASN A 207 -3.49 -0.49 -24.46
CA ASN A 207 -3.57 0.51 -23.40
C ASN A 207 -5.01 0.82 -22.96
N PHE A 208 -5.97 0.80 -23.89
CA PHE A 208 -7.38 1.03 -23.57
C PHE A 208 -7.94 -0.05 -22.64
N THR A 209 -7.72 -1.32 -22.97
CA THR A 209 -8.16 -2.46 -22.13
C THR A 209 -7.41 -2.54 -20.80
N MET A 210 -6.14 -2.12 -20.77
CA MET A 210 -5.38 -1.98 -19.52
C MET A 210 -5.95 -0.86 -18.64
N LEU A 211 -6.41 0.25 -19.24
CA LEU A 211 -7.07 1.35 -18.54
C LEU A 211 -8.41 0.94 -17.94
N GLU A 212 -9.19 0.15 -18.66
CA GLU A 212 -10.42 -0.45 -18.10
C GLU A 212 -10.12 -1.33 -16.88
N ASN A 213 -9.11 -2.21 -16.97
CA ASN A 213 -8.69 -3.03 -15.84
C ASN A 213 -8.19 -2.18 -14.66
N ALA A 214 -7.36 -1.16 -14.91
CA ALA A 214 -6.84 -0.27 -13.89
C ALA A 214 -7.97 0.52 -13.17
N ASN A 215 -9.00 0.95 -13.91
CA ASN A 215 -10.19 1.57 -13.34
C ASN A 215 -10.94 0.61 -12.40
N ILE A 216 -11.09 -0.67 -12.80
CA ILE A 216 -11.68 -1.71 -11.94
C ILE A 216 -10.85 -1.87 -10.67
N VAL A 217 -9.52 -1.99 -10.78
CA VAL A 217 -8.62 -2.10 -9.64
C VAL A 217 -8.79 -0.94 -8.66
N LEU A 218 -8.80 0.31 -9.14
CA LEU A 218 -8.91 1.48 -8.26
C LEU A 218 -10.28 1.57 -7.59
N ASN A 219 -11.37 1.32 -8.34
CA ASN A 219 -12.72 1.36 -7.77
C ASN A 219 -12.93 0.24 -6.74
N SER A 220 -12.43 -0.97 -7.02
CA SER A 220 -12.49 -2.08 -6.08
C SER A 220 -11.61 -1.86 -4.86
N ALA A 221 -10.42 -1.27 -5.03
CA ALA A 221 -9.56 -0.88 -3.90
C ALA A 221 -10.28 0.13 -2.98
N LYS A 222 -10.95 1.15 -3.54
CA LYS A 222 -11.79 2.09 -2.77
C LYS A 222 -12.92 1.36 -2.03
N ALA A 223 -13.61 0.45 -2.71
CA ALA A 223 -14.74 -0.30 -2.15
C ALA A 223 -14.34 -1.20 -0.96
N ILE A 224 -13.10 -1.69 -0.92
CA ILE A 224 -12.59 -2.44 0.25
C ILE A 224 -11.95 -1.53 1.32
N GLY A 225 -11.97 -0.21 1.15
CA GLY A 225 -11.48 0.76 2.14
C GLY A 225 -10.00 1.13 2.01
N CYS A 226 -9.40 0.97 0.82
CA CYS A 226 -8.09 1.54 0.54
C CYS A 226 -8.22 3.05 0.25
N VAL A 227 -7.29 3.84 0.78
CA VAL A 227 -7.17 5.28 0.57
C VAL A 227 -6.28 5.53 -0.65
N VAL A 228 -6.91 5.58 -1.82
CA VAL A 228 -6.21 5.77 -3.13
C VAL A 228 -6.40 7.18 -3.68
N VAL A 229 -6.32 8.19 -2.80
CA VAL A 229 -6.41 9.60 -3.19
C VAL A 229 -5.20 9.98 -4.05
N ASN A 230 -5.44 10.67 -5.17
CA ASN A 230 -4.42 11.06 -6.15
C ASN A 230 -3.72 9.90 -6.88
N VAL A 231 -4.30 8.70 -6.89
CA VAL A 231 -3.86 7.59 -7.76
C VAL A 231 -4.83 7.45 -8.92
N HIS A 232 -4.32 7.53 -10.14
CA HIS A 232 -5.08 7.44 -11.38
C HIS A 232 -4.76 6.16 -12.13
N SER A 233 -5.64 5.75 -13.04
CA SER A 233 -5.48 4.50 -13.79
C SER A 233 -4.24 4.53 -14.70
N GLU A 234 -3.90 5.71 -15.21
CA GLU A 234 -2.68 5.97 -15.97
C GLU A 234 -1.42 5.72 -15.14
N ASP A 235 -1.44 6.00 -13.83
CA ASP A 235 -0.31 5.78 -12.94
C ASP A 235 0.06 4.29 -12.83
N ILE A 236 -0.95 3.41 -12.92
CA ILE A 236 -0.78 1.95 -12.91
C ILE A 236 -0.19 1.49 -14.25
N ILE A 237 -0.76 1.93 -15.37
CA ILE A 237 -0.30 1.53 -16.72
C ILE A 237 1.12 2.02 -16.99
N GLU A 238 1.44 3.25 -16.56
CA GLU A 238 2.79 3.81 -16.68
C GLU A 238 3.81 3.13 -15.75
N GLY A 239 3.35 2.27 -14.83
CA GLY A 239 4.24 1.55 -13.92
C GLY A 239 4.86 2.46 -12.86
N LYS A 240 4.11 3.44 -12.33
CA LYS A 240 4.61 4.34 -11.26
C LYS A 240 4.81 3.55 -9.96
N GLU A 241 6.03 3.11 -9.77
CA GLU A 241 6.42 2.14 -8.73
C GLU A 241 6.01 2.53 -7.32
N HIS A 242 6.19 3.79 -6.91
CA HIS A 242 5.83 4.24 -5.57
C HIS A 242 4.31 4.19 -5.32
N LEU A 243 3.50 4.44 -6.34
CA LEU A 243 2.03 4.37 -6.26
C LEU A 243 1.56 2.91 -6.28
N ILE A 244 2.13 2.09 -7.15
CA ILE A 244 1.84 0.65 -7.20
C ILE A 244 2.24 -0.03 -5.89
N LEU A 245 3.42 0.26 -5.34
CA LEU A 245 3.87 -0.30 -4.05
C LEU A 245 2.97 0.16 -2.90
N GLY A 246 2.57 1.43 -2.91
CA GLY A 246 1.62 1.98 -1.95
C GLY A 246 0.26 1.29 -2.01
N LEU A 247 -0.25 1.03 -3.23
CA LEU A 247 -1.51 0.32 -3.45
C LEU A 247 -1.42 -1.15 -3.00
N ILE A 248 -0.35 -1.86 -3.37
CA ILE A 248 -0.08 -3.25 -2.92
C ILE A 248 -0.11 -3.31 -1.39
N TRP A 249 0.59 -2.40 -0.72
CA TRP A 249 0.57 -2.33 0.75
C TRP A 249 -0.84 -2.17 1.30
N GLN A 250 -1.65 -1.27 0.75
CA GLN A 250 -2.99 -1.02 1.26
C GLN A 250 -3.91 -2.24 1.09
N ILE A 251 -3.80 -2.95 -0.03
CA ILE A 251 -4.54 -4.19 -0.28
C ILE A 251 -4.13 -5.26 0.75
N ILE A 252 -2.82 -5.52 0.90
CA ILE A 252 -2.29 -6.48 1.89
C ILE A 252 -2.71 -6.10 3.31
N ARG A 253 -2.58 -4.82 3.69
CA ARG A 253 -3.00 -4.30 5.00
C ARG A 253 -4.48 -4.58 5.22
N ARG A 254 -5.33 -4.36 4.22
CA ARG A 254 -6.76 -4.63 4.34
C ARG A 254 -7.04 -6.11 4.60
N GLY A 255 -6.43 -7.03 3.84
CA GLY A 255 -6.63 -8.47 4.02
C GLY A 255 -6.08 -9.03 5.34
N LEU A 256 -5.03 -8.43 5.89
CA LEU A 256 -4.47 -8.80 7.19
C LEU A 256 -5.33 -8.32 8.36
N LEU A 257 -5.80 -7.07 8.30
CA LEU A 257 -6.49 -6.41 9.41
C LEU A 257 -8.00 -6.67 9.42
N SER A 258 -8.62 -7.02 8.29
CA SER A 258 -10.06 -7.35 8.23
C SER A 258 -10.43 -8.60 9.02
N LYS A 259 -9.45 -9.47 9.29
CA LYS A 259 -9.62 -10.68 10.10
C LYS A 259 -9.62 -10.39 11.60
N ILE A 260 -9.15 -9.22 12.02
CA ILE A 260 -9.01 -8.82 13.42
C ILE A 260 -10.29 -8.10 13.83
N ASP A 261 -11.35 -8.88 13.98
CA ASP A 261 -12.69 -8.39 14.30
C ASP A 261 -13.30 -9.27 15.39
N ILE A 262 -14.01 -8.69 16.36
CA ILE A 262 -14.60 -9.46 17.48
C ILE A 262 -15.65 -10.46 17.01
N LYS A 263 -16.30 -10.22 15.86
CA LYS A 263 -17.26 -11.15 15.25
C LYS A 263 -16.56 -12.43 14.80
N LEU A 264 -15.29 -12.34 14.40
CA LEU A 264 -14.45 -13.48 14.01
C LEU A 264 -13.66 -14.06 15.19
N HIS A 265 -13.25 -13.19 16.12
CA HIS A 265 -12.47 -13.51 17.32
C HIS A 265 -13.17 -12.98 18.57
N PRO A 266 -14.24 -13.64 19.07
CA PRO A 266 -14.93 -13.23 20.28
C PRO A 266 -13.97 -13.02 21.45
N GLU A 267 -12.93 -13.86 21.56
CA GLU A 267 -11.88 -13.81 22.58
C GLU A 267 -11.18 -12.45 22.72
N LEU A 268 -11.27 -11.56 21.71
CA LEU A 268 -10.81 -10.18 21.80
C LEU A 268 -11.45 -9.41 22.97
N TYR A 269 -12.59 -9.87 23.50
CA TYR A 269 -13.20 -9.33 24.71
C TYR A 269 -12.22 -9.28 25.90
N ARG A 270 -11.26 -10.21 25.97
CA ARG A 270 -10.23 -10.24 27.03
C ARG A 270 -9.25 -9.06 26.98
N LEU A 271 -9.30 -8.25 25.92
CA LEU A 271 -8.46 -7.07 25.71
C LEU A 271 -9.15 -5.76 26.13
N LEU A 272 -10.39 -5.81 26.64
CA LEU A 272 -11.06 -4.64 27.20
C LEU A 272 -10.28 -4.12 28.43
N GLU A 273 -10.18 -2.80 28.52
CA GLU A 273 -9.65 -2.13 29.71
C GLU A 273 -10.80 -1.88 30.72
N ASP A 274 -10.48 -1.79 32.02
CA ASP A 274 -11.48 -1.80 33.10
C ASP A 274 -12.51 -0.65 33.04
N ASP A 275 -12.19 0.45 32.34
CA ASP A 275 -12.98 1.66 32.21
C ASP A 275 -13.57 1.88 30.80
N GLU A 276 -13.55 0.86 29.95
CA GLU A 276 -14.00 0.94 28.55
C GLU A 276 -15.20 0.03 28.26
N THR A 277 -16.16 0.52 27.48
CA THR A 277 -17.29 -0.30 27.01
C THR A 277 -16.90 -1.15 25.79
N LEU A 278 -17.61 -2.26 25.57
CA LEU A 278 -17.43 -3.07 24.37
C LEU A 278 -17.59 -2.25 23.09
N GLU A 279 -18.53 -1.31 23.08
CA GLU A 279 -18.77 -0.43 21.95
C GLU A 279 -17.59 0.50 21.66
N GLN A 280 -16.92 1.01 22.70
CA GLN A 280 -15.70 1.82 22.56
C GLN A 280 -14.54 0.97 22.03
N PHE A 281 -14.39 -0.27 22.51
CA PHE A 281 -13.42 -1.23 22.01
C PHE A 281 -13.62 -1.50 20.51
N LEU A 282 -14.87 -1.68 20.07
CA LEU A 282 -15.22 -1.96 18.68
C LEU A 282 -14.92 -0.81 17.71
N ARG A 283 -14.71 0.41 18.20
CA ARG A 283 -14.31 1.56 17.38
C ARG A 283 -12.80 1.64 17.16
N LEU A 284 -12.03 0.83 17.87
CA LEU A 284 -10.58 0.87 17.74
C LEU A 284 -10.15 0.37 16.37
N ALA A 285 -9.24 1.13 15.75
CA ALA A 285 -8.54 0.65 14.57
C ALA A 285 -7.85 -0.69 14.88
N PRO A 286 -7.80 -1.64 13.94
CA PRO A 286 -7.17 -2.95 14.16
C PRO A 286 -5.73 -2.86 14.68
N GLU A 287 -4.96 -1.83 14.31
CA GLU A 287 -3.63 -1.60 14.85
C GLU A 287 -3.62 -1.37 16.38
N LYS A 288 -4.63 -0.69 16.91
CA LYS A 288 -4.77 -0.45 18.35
C LYS A 288 -5.16 -1.73 19.08
N ILE A 289 -6.03 -2.54 18.48
CA ILE A 289 -6.37 -3.88 18.99
C ILE A 289 -5.11 -4.75 19.05
N LEU A 290 -4.30 -4.77 18.00
CA LEU A 290 -3.02 -5.50 17.99
C LEU A 290 -2.03 -5.00 19.05
N LEU A 291 -1.96 -3.69 19.31
CA LEU A 291 -1.13 -3.16 20.39
C LEU A 291 -1.63 -3.63 21.77
N ARG A 292 -2.94 -3.66 22.00
CA ARG A 292 -3.51 -4.18 23.25
C ARG A 292 -3.24 -5.67 23.40
N TRP A 293 -3.46 -6.45 22.34
CA TRP A 293 -3.15 -7.87 22.28
C TRP A 293 -1.67 -8.16 22.60
N PHE A 294 -0.75 -7.42 21.98
CA PHE A 294 0.69 -7.56 22.23
C PHE A 294 0.99 -7.31 23.73
N ASN A 295 0.48 -6.20 24.27
CA ASN A 295 0.70 -5.84 25.67
C ASN A 295 0.03 -6.77 26.68
N TYR A 296 -1.12 -7.36 26.33
CA TYR A 296 -1.78 -8.38 27.14
C TYR A 296 -0.83 -9.55 27.39
N HIS A 297 -0.20 -10.06 26.34
CA HIS A 297 0.78 -11.14 26.42
C HIS A 297 2.07 -10.75 27.15
N LEU A 298 2.59 -9.53 26.93
CA LEU A 298 3.75 -9.05 27.69
C LEU A 298 3.47 -8.94 29.18
N LYS A 299 2.29 -8.44 29.56
CA LYS A 299 1.84 -8.35 30.96
C LYS A 299 1.70 -9.75 31.58
N ALA A 300 1.08 -10.69 30.87
CA ALA A 300 0.96 -12.08 31.30
C ALA A 300 2.33 -12.76 31.47
N ALA A 301 3.31 -12.42 30.64
CA ALA A 301 4.68 -12.90 30.73
C ALA A 301 5.52 -12.26 31.86
N GLY A 302 4.94 -11.30 32.61
CA GLY A 302 5.64 -10.53 33.65
C GLY A 302 6.71 -9.58 33.12
N TRP A 303 6.59 -9.16 31.85
CA TRP A 303 7.57 -8.28 31.22
C TRP A 303 7.30 -6.80 31.57
N ASN A 304 8.36 -6.06 31.87
CA ASN A 304 8.27 -4.69 32.40
C ASN A 304 8.06 -3.62 31.32
N ARG A 305 8.32 -3.94 30.04
CA ARG A 305 8.15 -2.99 28.93
C ARG A 305 6.76 -3.13 28.32
N ARG A 306 6.22 -1.99 27.85
CA ARG A 306 5.01 -1.93 27.00
C ARG A 306 5.38 -1.46 25.61
N VAL A 307 4.54 -1.83 24.64
CA VAL A 307 4.65 -1.45 23.23
C VAL A 307 3.54 -0.44 22.90
N ALA A 308 3.92 0.73 22.42
CA ALA A 308 3.01 1.79 21.97
C ALA A 308 3.05 2.00 20.45
N ASN A 309 4.06 1.46 19.76
CA ASN A 309 4.23 1.53 18.31
C ASN A 309 4.90 0.26 17.75
N PHE A 310 4.73 0.01 16.46
CA PHE A 310 5.42 -1.07 15.73
C PHE A 310 6.71 -0.59 15.05
N THR A 311 7.46 0.30 15.71
CA THR A 311 8.74 0.82 15.21
C THR A 311 9.83 0.71 16.27
N SER A 312 10.08 1.76 17.05
CA SER A 312 11.16 1.81 18.04
C SER A 312 10.97 0.85 19.20
N ASP A 313 9.72 0.55 19.57
CA ASP A 313 9.44 -0.24 20.77
C ASP A 313 9.74 -1.73 20.57
N ILE A 314 9.92 -2.17 19.32
CA ILE A 314 10.13 -3.58 18.94
C ILE A 314 11.43 -3.80 18.16
N SER A 315 12.14 -2.73 17.77
CA SER A 315 13.29 -2.81 16.87
C SER A 315 14.52 -3.49 17.49
N ASP A 316 14.59 -3.58 18.82
CA ASP A 316 15.62 -4.33 19.53
C ASP A 316 15.31 -5.83 19.67
N GLY A 317 14.14 -6.28 19.23
CA GLY A 317 13.70 -7.68 19.24
C GLY A 317 13.32 -8.26 20.60
N GLU A 318 13.46 -7.53 21.71
CA GLU A 318 13.19 -8.09 23.05
C GLU A 318 11.71 -8.40 23.22
N ASN A 319 10.85 -7.45 22.88
CA ASN A 319 9.41 -7.60 22.99
C ASN A 319 8.88 -8.74 22.09
N TYR A 320 9.45 -8.93 20.89
CA TYR A 320 9.11 -10.07 20.04
C TYR A 320 9.56 -11.40 20.64
N THR A 321 10.74 -11.44 21.26
CA THR A 321 11.25 -12.65 21.90
C THR A 321 10.31 -13.11 23.03
N ILE A 322 9.85 -12.17 23.85
CA ILE A 322 8.91 -12.46 24.93
C ILE A 322 7.55 -12.87 24.38
N LEU A 323 7.00 -12.13 23.40
CA LEU A 323 5.70 -12.45 22.82
C LEU A 323 5.68 -13.85 22.21
N LEU A 324 6.66 -14.20 21.37
CA LEU A 324 6.72 -15.52 20.74
C LEU A 324 6.84 -16.64 21.79
N ASN A 325 7.62 -16.42 22.85
CA ASN A 325 7.73 -17.38 23.95
C ASN A 325 6.42 -17.49 24.75
N GLN A 326 5.70 -16.40 24.96
CA GLN A 326 4.42 -16.42 25.66
C GLN A 326 3.36 -17.18 24.86
N LEU A 327 3.32 -16.99 23.55
CA LEU A 327 2.36 -17.66 22.66
C LEU A 327 2.68 -19.13 22.46
N GLN A 328 3.96 -19.48 22.30
CA GLN A 328 4.43 -20.82 21.96
C GLN A 328 5.71 -21.17 22.73
N PRO A 329 5.64 -21.40 24.05
CA PRO A 329 6.82 -21.59 24.90
C PRO A 329 7.65 -22.82 24.54
N GLU A 330 7.00 -23.89 24.04
CA GLU A 330 7.64 -25.13 23.61
C GLU A 330 8.56 -24.95 22.39
N HIS A 331 8.23 -24.01 21.49
CA HIS A 331 8.93 -23.81 20.22
C HIS A 331 9.85 -22.59 20.25
N CYS A 332 9.46 -21.56 21.00
CA CYS A 332 10.07 -20.23 21.01
C CYS A 332 10.74 -19.98 22.37
N SER A 333 12.06 -20.14 22.44
CA SER A 333 12.83 -19.86 23.67
C SER A 333 13.14 -18.36 23.84
N ARG A 334 13.33 -17.93 25.10
CA ARG A 334 13.85 -16.59 25.46
C ARG A 334 15.36 -16.42 25.26
N ALA A 335 16.08 -17.43 24.75
CA ALA A 335 17.52 -17.37 24.47
C ALA A 335 17.98 -16.13 23.67
N PRO A 336 17.21 -15.59 22.69
CA PRO A 336 17.64 -14.40 21.94
C PRO A 336 17.91 -13.15 22.79
N LEU A 337 17.33 -13.05 23.99
CA LEU A 337 17.60 -11.93 24.91
C LEU A 337 19.07 -11.83 25.32
N GLN A 338 19.83 -12.93 25.26
CA GLN A 338 21.26 -12.96 25.59
C GLN A 338 22.16 -12.52 24.42
N THR A 339 21.62 -12.44 23.20
CA THR A 339 22.37 -12.06 22.01
C THR A 339 22.50 -10.54 21.96
N GLN A 340 23.73 -10.01 22.01
CA GLN A 340 23.98 -8.55 22.00
C GLN A 340 23.81 -7.93 20.61
N ASP A 341 24.21 -8.63 19.55
CA ASP A 341 24.07 -8.15 18.18
C ASP A 341 22.59 -8.18 17.76
N LEU A 342 22.03 -7.00 17.46
CA LEU A 342 20.61 -6.84 17.17
C LEU A 342 20.18 -7.59 15.90
N LEU A 343 21.05 -7.65 14.89
CA LEU A 343 20.74 -8.33 13.63
C LEU A 343 20.71 -9.84 13.82
N ALA A 344 21.69 -10.40 14.55
CA ALA A 344 21.71 -11.81 14.92
C ALA A 344 20.52 -12.17 15.82
N ARG A 345 20.15 -11.30 16.77
CA ARG A 345 18.96 -11.48 17.61
C ARG A 345 17.69 -11.50 16.75
N ALA A 346 17.54 -10.55 15.83
CA ALA A 346 16.41 -10.49 14.91
C ALA A 346 16.29 -11.75 14.05
N GLU A 347 17.41 -12.30 13.55
CA GLU A 347 17.39 -13.57 12.82
C GLU A 347 16.99 -14.76 13.72
N GLN A 348 17.44 -14.80 14.98
CA GLN A 348 17.01 -15.84 15.93
C GLN A 348 15.51 -15.76 16.24
N ILE A 349 14.95 -14.54 16.36
CA ILE A 349 13.51 -14.30 16.54
C ILE A 349 12.74 -14.84 15.33
N LEU A 350 13.17 -14.50 14.12
CA LEU A 350 12.49 -14.97 12.91
C LEU A 350 12.64 -16.48 12.69
N LYS A 351 13.74 -17.10 13.15
CA LYS A 351 13.86 -18.57 13.21
C LYS A 351 12.89 -19.19 14.21
N ASN A 352 12.63 -18.55 15.34
CA ASN A 352 11.59 -19.01 16.26
C ASN A 352 10.19 -18.89 15.63
N ALA A 353 9.91 -17.77 14.95
CA ALA A 353 8.66 -17.60 14.21
C ALA A 353 8.48 -18.64 13.09
N ASP A 354 9.58 -19.05 12.43
CA ASP A 354 9.57 -20.06 11.38
C ASP A 354 9.12 -21.45 11.88
N LYS A 355 9.53 -21.83 13.11
CA LYS A 355 9.13 -23.10 13.73
C LYS A 355 7.62 -23.24 13.91
N ILE A 356 6.91 -22.12 14.04
CA ILE A 356 5.46 -22.07 14.19
C ILE A 356 4.76 -21.64 12.89
N GLY A 357 5.49 -21.57 11.77
CA GLY A 357 4.94 -21.22 10.46
C GLY A 357 4.60 -19.73 10.26
N CYS A 358 5.11 -18.84 11.11
CA CYS A 358 4.77 -17.41 11.11
C CYS A 358 5.86 -16.49 10.54
N ARG A 359 6.95 -17.01 9.95
CA ARG A 359 8.01 -16.20 9.32
C ARG A 359 7.52 -15.62 7.98
N LYS A 360 6.70 -14.56 8.04
CA LYS A 360 6.21 -13.80 6.88
C LYS A 360 6.40 -12.29 7.06
N TYR A 361 6.57 -11.57 5.95
CA TYR A 361 6.67 -10.11 5.84
C TYR A 361 7.90 -9.43 6.46
N LEU A 362 8.46 -9.98 7.55
CA LEU A 362 9.52 -9.32 8.30
C LEU A 362 10.88 -9.97 8.08
N THR A 363 11.88 -9.14 7.77
CA THR A 363 13.29 -9.52 7.68
C THR A 363 14.06 -9.02 8.90
N PRO A 364 15.24 -9.60 9.23
CA PRO A 364 16.06 -9.11 10.34
C PRO A 364 16.42 -7.63 10.20
N LYS A 365 16.71 -7.20 8.95
CA LYS A 365 17.02 -5.82 8.60
C LYS A 365 15.84 -4.91 8.87
N ALA A 366 14.65 -5.25 8.38
CA ALA A 366 13.44 -4.47 8.57
C ALA A 366 13.01 -4.38 10.04
N LEU A 367 13.21 -5.44 10.82
CA LEU A 367 12.96 -5.44 12.27
C LEU A 367 13.85 -4.40 12.96
N VAL A 368 15.18 -4.48 12.76
CA VAL A 368 16.14 -3.57 13.41
C VAL A 368 15.96 -2.12 12.94
N ALA A 369 15.59 -1.91 11.67
CA ALA A 369 15.24 -0.57 11.17
C ALA A 369 13.90 -0.05 11.70
N GLY A 370 13.09 -0.89 12.35
CA GLY A 370 11.76 -0.51 12.83
C GLY A 370 10.82 -0.14 11.69
N ASN A 371 10.81 -0.91 10.59
CA ASN A 371 9.89 -0.65 9.48
C ASN A 371 8.43 -0.83 9.96
N PRO A 372 7.59 0.21 9.97
CA PRO A 372 6.25 0.13 10.55
C PRO A 372 5.32 -0.84 9.81
N LYS A 373 5.43 -0.91 8.48
CA LYS A 373 4.53 -1.73 7.64
C LYS A 373 4.84 -3.21 7.80
N LEU A 374 6.13 -3.57 7.70
CA LEU A 374 6.55 -4.98 7.79
C LEU A 374 6.37 -5.54 9.21
N ASN A 375 6.63 -4.73 10.24
CA ASN A 375 6.37 -5.15 11.61
C ASN A 375 4.87 -5.29 11.89
N LEU A 376 4.03 -4.35 11.43
CA LEU A 376 2.57 -4.48 11.53
C LEU A 376 2.07 -5.74 10.83
N ALA A 377 2.55 -6.01 9.61
CA ALA A 377 2.14 -7.19 8.85
C ALA A 377 2.53 -8.50 9.56
N PHE A 378 3.74 -8.56 10.12
CA PHE A 378 4.18 -9.70 10.91
C PHE A 378 3.33 -9.90 12.18
N VAL A 379 3.03 -8.83 12.92
CA VAL A 379 2.19 -8.89 14.13
C VAL A 379 0.76 -9.32 13.78
N ALA A 380 0.17 -8.76 12.72
CA ALA A 380 -1.16 -9.14 12.26
C ALA A 380 -1.22 -10.61 11.82
N HIS A 381 -0.20 -11.09 11.10
CA HIS A 381 -0.11 -12.50 10.71
C HIS A 381 0.05 -13.44 11.92
N LEU A 382 0.86 -13.04 12.90
CA LEU A 382 1.03 -13.80 14.14
C LEU A 382 -0.28 -13.87 14.93
N PHE A 383 -1.02 -12.77 15.06
CA PHE A 383 -2.33 -12.76 15.68
C PHE A 383 -3.32 -13.69 14.96
N ASN A 384 -3.42 -13.57 13.63
CA ASN A 384 -4.36 -14.37 12.81
C ASN A 384 -4.08 -15.89 12.86
N THR A 385 -2.90 -16.31 13.32
CA THR A 385 -2.51 -17.72 13.42
C THR A 385 -2.47 -18.21 14.87
N HIS A 386 -2.08 -17.34 15.80
CA HIS A 386 -1.92 -17.66 17.22
C HIS A 386 -2.44 -16.50 18.10
N PRO A 387 -3.76 -16.29 18.22
CA PRO A 387 -4.31 -15.27 19.11
C PRO A 387 -3.88 -15.49 20.57
N GLY A 388 -3.85 -16.75 21.03
CA GLY A 388 -3.42 -17.10 22.38
C GLY A 388 -4.28 -16.51 23.49
N LEU A 389 -5.52 -16.11 23.20
CA LEU A 389 -6.48 -15.65 24.20
C LEU A 389 -7.37 -16.83 24.60
N ASP A 390 -7.69 -16.93 25.88
CA ASP A 390 -8.59 -17.98 26.36
C ASP A 390 -10.01 -17.76 25.80
N PRO A 391 -10.73 -18.84 25.43
CA PRO A 391 -12.12 -18.73 25.03
C PRO A 391 -12.98 -18.07 26.12
N ILE A 392 -14.03 -17.38 25.69
CA ILE A 392 -15.04 -16.81 26.59
C ILE A 392 -15.99 -17.93 27.03
N GLU A 393 -16.27 -18.04 28.33
CA GLU A 393 -17.27 -18.96 28.87
C GLU A 393 -18.69 -18.50 28.47
N GLU A 394 -19.68 -19.41 28.37
CA GLU A 394 -20.99 -19.06 27.81
C GLU A 394 -21.76 -17.99 28.61
N ASP A 395 -21.48 -17.88 29.90
CA ASP A 395 -21.99 -16.89 30.85
C ASP A 395 -21.24 -15.54 30.81
N GLU A 396 -20.06 -15.49 30.18
CA GLU A 396 -19.29 -14.26 29.94
C GLU A 396 -19.51 -13.69 28.53
N LYS A 397 -20.26 -14.38 27.66
CA LYS A 397 -20.53 -13.90 26.30
C LYS A 397 -21.31 -12.58 26.37
N PRO A 398 -20.74 -11.46 25.89
CA PRO A 398 -21.52 -10.23 25.80
C PRO A 398 -22.72 -10.46 24.88
N GLU A 399 -23.90 -10.00 25.31
CA GLU A 399 -25.04 -9.85 24.41
C GLU A 399 -24.67 -8.77 23.38
N ILE A 400 -24.10 -9.20 22.26
CA ILE A 400 -23.92 -8.35 21.09
C ILE A 400 -25.32 -8.18 20.50
N GLU A 401 -25.87 -6.96 20.54
CA GLU A 401 -27.19 -6.65 19.96
C GLU A 401 -27.35 -7.28 18.57
N GLU A 402 -28.55 -7.81 18.28
CA GLU A 402 -28.85 -8.42 16.99
C GLU A 402 -28.47 -7.48 15.84
N PHE A 403 -27.70 -8.04 14.90
CA PHE A 403 -27.17 -7.38 13.73
C PHE A 403 -28.28 -6.74 12.89
N ASP A 404 -28.40 -5.41 12.97
CA ASP A 404 -29.15 -4.62 12.00
C ASP A 404 -28.39 -4.64 10.66
N ALA A 405 -28.65 -5.69 9.89
CA ALA A 405 -27.97 -5.97 8.64
C ALA A 405 -28.14 -4.85 7.60
N GLU A 406 -29.22 -4.09 7.68
CA GLU A 406 -29.54 -3.01 6.76
C GLU A 406 -28.85 -1.72 7.21
N GLY A 407 -29.02 -1.32 8.48
CA GLY A 407 -28.35 -0.15 9.04
C GLY A 407 -26.82 -0.26 9.04
N GLU A 408 -26.25 -1.43 9.33
CA GLU A 408 -24.79 -1.64 9.24
C GLU A 408 -24.28 -1.62 7.79
N ARG A 409 -25.07 -2.12 6.83
CA ARG A 409 -24.69 -2.10 5.41
C ARG A 409 -24.66 -0.67 4.89
N GLU A 410 -25.70 0.11 5.16
CA GLU A 410 -25.75 1.53 4.79
C GLU A 410 -24.64 2.31 5.47
N ALA A 411 -24.41 2.06 6.76
CA ALA A 411 -23.34 2.74 7.51
C ALA A 411 -21.96 2.49 6.89
N ARG A 412 -21.68 1.25 6.47
CA ARG A 412 -20.44 0.89 5.79
C ARG A 412 -20.31 1.58 4.43
N VAL A 413 -21.38 1.65 3.66
CA VAL A 413 -21.41 2.32 2.34
C VAL A 413 -21.10 3.81 2.50
N PHE A 414 -21.75 4.50 3.45
CA PHE A 414 -21.47 5.91 3.71
C PHE A 414 -20.08 6.14 4.29
N THR A 415 -19.59 5.26 5.17
CA THR A 415 -18.21 5.34 5.69
C THR A 415 -17.18 5.26 4.56
N LEU A 416 -17.32 4.31 3.64
CA LEU A 416 -16.42 4.16 2.50
C LEU A 416 -16.49 5.37 1.57
N TRP A 417 -17.70 5.87 1.31
CA TRP A 417 -17.91 7.03 0.46
C TRP A 417 -17.31 8.31 1.07
N LEU A 418 -17.60 8.63 2.32
CA LEU A 418 -17.02 9.77 3.03
C LEU A 418 -15.49 9.72 3.03
N ASN A 419 -14.91 8.56 3.33
CA ASN A 419 -13.45 8.37 3.27
C ASN A 419 -12.89 8.53 1.85
N SER A 420 -13.66 8.19 0.81
CA SER A 420 -13.25 8.43 -0.58
C SER A 420 -13.22 9.91 -0.96
N LEU A 421 -13.94 10.76 -0.22
CA LEU A 421 -13.86 12.21 -0.32
C LEU A 421 -12.65 12.80 0.45
N ASP A 422 -11.81 11.98 1.10
CA ASP A 422 -10.63 12.40 1.86
C ASP A 422 -10.94 13.25 3.11
N VAL A 423 -12.07 12.98 3.78
CA VAL A 423 -12.48 13.71 5.01
C VAL A 423 -11.49 13.53 6.17
N ASN A 424 -11.39 14.53 7.05
CA ASN A 424 -10.45 14.54 8.16
C ASN A 424 -11.12 14.90 9.51
N PRO A 425 -11.11 13.99 10.50
CA PRO A 425 -10.49 12.66 10.50
C PRO A 425 -11.23 11.66 9.59
N PRO A 426 -10.55 10.58 9.13
CA PRO A 426 -11.23 9.50 8.41
C PRO A 426 -12.28 8.84 9.31
N VAL A 427 -13.42 8.50 8.72
CA VAL A 427 -14.55 7.86 9.40
C VAL A 427 -14.20 6.39 9.66
N VAL A 428 -14.32 5.99 10.92
CA VAL A 428 -14.17 4.60 11.40
C VAL A 428 -15.53 4.06 11.86
N SER A 429 -16.31 4.88 12.57
CA SER A 429 -17.66 4.57 13.04
C SER A 429 -18.61 5.69 12.67
N LEU A 430 -19.43 5.47 11.63
CA LEU A 430 -20.30 6.50 11.05
C LEU A 430 -21.16 7.22 12.10
N PHE A 431 -21.84 6.47 12.96
CA PHE A 431 -22.80 7.03 13.93
C PHE A 431 -22.17 7.84 15.06
N GLU A 432 -20.85 7.80 15.16
CA GLU A 432 -20.09 8.36 16.27
C GLU A 432 -19.18 9.47 15.81
N ASP A 433 -18.48 9.25 14.70
CA ASP A 433 -17.58 10.24 14.12
C ASP A 433 -18.33 11.44 13.55
N LEU A 434 -19.61 11.27 13.17
CA LEU A 434 -20.46 12.35 12.66
C LEU A 434 -21.12 13.19 13.77
N LYS A 435 -21.08 12.77 15.04
CA LYS A 435 -21.82 13.44 16.14
C LYS A 435 -21.40 14.89 16.36
N ASP A 436 -20.16 15.24 16.04
CA ASP A 436 -19.67 16.61 16.20
C ASP A 436 -19.93 17.52 14.99
N GLY A 437 -20.54 16.99 13.94
CA GLY A 437 -20.91 17.68 12.70
C GLY A 437 -19.73 18.09 11.81
N THR A 438 -18.48 17.91 12.22
CA THR A 438 -17.33 18.44 11.47
C THR A 438 -17.12 17.72 10.15
N ILE A 439 -17.22 16.39 10.14
CA ILE A 439 -17.10 15.55 8.95
C ILE A 439 -18.26 15.79 7.98
N LEU A 440 -19.49 15.90 8.50
CA LEU A 440 -20.68 16.23 7.70
C LEU A 440 -20.48 17.53 6.93
N ILE A 441 -20.02 18.58 7.62
CA ILE A 441 -19.79 19.88 7.01
C ILE A 441 -18.65 19.83 5.98
N GLU A 442 -17.58 19.10 6.25
CA GLU A 442 -16.50 18.89 5.28
C GLU A 442 -17.00 18.15 4.02
N ALA A 443 -17.84 17.12 4.21
CA ALA A 443 -18.45 16.41 3.10
C ALA A 443 -19.37 17.32 2.26
N PHE A 444 -20.17 18.18 2.89
CA PHE A 444 -20.96 19.22 2.20
C PHE A 444 -20.09 20.14 1.35
N ASP A 445 -18.97 20.65 1.87
CA ASP A 445 -18.07 21.54 1.11
C ASP A 445 -17.37 20.81 -0.04
N LYS A 446 -17.06 19.53 0.13
CA LYS A 446 -16.43 18.72 -0.94
C LYS A 446 -17.38 18.32 -2.05
N VAL A 447 -18.61 17.94 -1.71
CA VAL A 447 -19.65 17.57 -2.68
C VAL A 447 -20.25 18.81 -3.35
N MET A 448 -20.43 19.88 -2.59
CA MET A 448 -20.96 21.16 -3.07
C MET A 448 -20.03 22.32 -2.63
N PRO A 449 -18.94 22.59 -3.38
CA PRO A 449 -18.02 23.68 -3.06
C PRO A 449 -18.72 25.02 -2.92
N GLY A 450 -18.51 25.68 -1.78
CA GLY A 450 -19.14 26.97 -1.46
C GLY A 450 -20.54 26.87 -0.83
N SER A 451 -21.05 25.67 -0.54
CA SER A 451 -22.28 25.47 0.23
C SER A 451 -22.11 25.77 1.73
N VAL A 452 -20.86 25.85 2.19
CA VAL A 452 -20.49 25.99 3.60
C VAL A 452 -19.62 27.24 3.80
N ASP A 453 -19.85 27.98 4.88
CA ASP A 453 -18.94 29.00 5.40
C ASP A 453 -18.19 28.45 6.62
N MET A 454 -16.90 28.15 6.39
CA MET A 454 -15.98 27.56 7.36
C MET A 454 -15.76 28.40 8.63
N ARG A 455 -16.21 29.65 8.66
CA ARG A 455 -16.10 30.55 9.82
C ARG A 455 -17.05 30.20 10.95
N TYR A 456 -18.17 29.54 10.66
CA TYR A 456 -19.19 29.17 11.65
C TYR A 456 -18.94 27.80 12.29
N ILE A 457 -17.85 27.13 11.93
CA ILE A 457 -17.56 25.76 12.37
C ILE A 457 -16.72 25.75 13.64
N ASN A 458 -17.22 25.09 14.67
CA ASN A 458 -16.44 24.74 15.85
C ASN A 458 -15.48 23.58 15.53
N LYS A 459 -14.19 23.87 15.48
CA LYS A 459 -13.15 22.86 15.19
C LYS A 459 -12.78 22.05 16.43
N ARG A 460 -12.40 20.78 16.21
CA ARG A 460 -11.85 19.92 17.25
C ARG A 460 -10.63 20.58 17.93
N PRO A 461 -10.54 20.51 19.27
CA PRO A 461 -9.36 20.92 20.03
C PRO A 461 -8.07 20.25 19.54
N LYS A 462 -6.96 21.00 19.48
CA LYS A 462 -5.64 20.48 19.08
C LYS A 462 -5.07 19.40 20.02
N ASN A 463 -5.65 19.22 21.20
CA ASN A 463 -5.24 18.23 22.19
C ASN A 463 -5.93 16.87 22.00
N GLY A 464 -6.71 16.69 20.92
CA GLY A 464 -7.36 15.42 20.59
C GLY A 464 -8.59 15.09 21.45
N LYS A 465 -9.06 16.01 22.29
CA LYS A 465 -10.32 15.85 23.02
C LYS A 465 -11.52 16.09 22.12
N ASP A 466 -12.62 15.41 22.42
CA ASP A 466 -13.89 15.60 21.72
C ASP A 466 -14.45 17.00 21.91
N LEU A 467 -15.27 17.41 20.95
CA LEU A 467 -15.99 18.66 21.00
C LEU A 467 -17.05 18.61 22.11
N ILE A 468 -17.15 19.67 22.92
CA ILE A 468 -18.18 19.73 23.96
C ILE A 468 -19.56 19.72 23.28
N ARG A 469 -20.52 18.97 23.82
CA ARG A 469 -21.84 18.73 23.21
C ARG A 469 -22.54 19.97 22.65
N PHE A 470 -22.47 21.12 23.32
CA PHE A 470 -23.11 22.35 22.81
C PHE A 470 -22.49 22.86 21.49
N LYS A 471 -21.16 22.72 21.32
CA LYS A 471 -20.47 23.10 20.08
C LYS A 471 -20.71 22.09 18.96
N ALA A 472 -20.80 20.81 19.33
CA ALA A 472 -21.21 19.75 18.41
C ALA A 472 -22.62 20.05 17.88
N LEU A 473 -23.53 20.46 18.76
CA LEU A 473 -24.89 20.86 18.39
C LEU A 473 -24.94 22.08 17.46
N GLU A 474 -24.11 23.10 17.69
CA GLU A 474 -23.99 24.24 16.77
C GLU A 474 -23.56 23.77 15.36
N ASN A 475 -22.58 22.87 15.29
CA ASN A 475 -22.11 22.32 14.01
C ASN A 475 -23.19 21.47 13.32
N THR A 476 -23.84 20.54 14.03
CA THR A 476 -24.85 19.67 13.41
C THR A 476 -26.11 20.43 13.01
N ASN A 477 -26.52 21.45 13.78
CA ASN A 477 -27.58 22.36 13.35
C ASN A 477 -27.22 23.05 12.05
N TYR A 478 -25.98 23.55 11.96
CA TYR A 478 -25.51 24.20 10.75
C TYR A 478 -25.48 23.23 9.55
N ALA A 479 -25.03 21.98 9.74
CA ALA A 479 -25.06 20.97 8.69
C ALA A 479 -26.49 20.69 8.18
N VAL A 480 -27.47 20.60 9.10
CA VAL A 480 -28.89 20.42 8.76
C VAL A 480 -29.44 21.65 8.02
N GLU A 481 -29.07 22.86 8.42
CA GLU A 481 -29.45 24.10 7.72
C GLU A 481 -28.90 24.14 6.29
N VAL A 482 -27.63 23.79 6.11
CA VAL A 482 -27.00 23.69 4.79
C VAL A 482 -27.76 22.68 3.92
N GLY A 483 -28.10 21.50 4.46
CA GLY A 483 -28.93 20.52 3.75
C GLY A 483 -30.30 21.08 3.34
N LYS A 484 -31.00 21.76 4.26
CA LYS A 484 -32.31 22.38 4.00
C LYS A 484 -32.23 23.46 2.90
N VAL A 485 -31.20 24.32 2.93
CA VAL A 485 -30.95 25.35 1.90
C VAL A 485 -30.68 24.71 0.53
N ASN A 486 -29.98 23.57 0.51
CA ASN A 486 -29.72 22.78 -0.70
C ASN A 486 -30.87 21.82 -1.07
N ARG A 487 -32.08 22.06 -0.56
CA ARG A 487 -33.34 21.36 -0.89
C ARG A 487 -33.41 19.90 -0.47
N PHE A 488 -32.64 19.49 0.53
CA PHE A 488 -32.80 18.17 1.13
C PHE A 488 -34.09 18.10 1.94
N SER A 489 -34.79 16.97 1.86
CA SER A 489 -36.00 16.74 2.63
C SER A 489 -35.66 16.26 4.04
N LEU A 490 -35.19 17.18 4.88
CA LEU A 490 -34.82 16.95 6.28
C LEU A 490 -35.98 17.31 7.23
N VAL A 491 -37.20 16.89 6.89
CA VAL A 491 -38.40 17.20 7.69
C VAL A 491 -38.37 16.39 8.98
N GLY A 492 -38.39 17.07 10.12
CA GLY A 492 -38.33 16.42 11.44
C GLY A 492 -36.93 15.96 11.85
N ILE A 493 -35.87 16.43 11.17
CA ILE A 493 -34.48 16.22 11.56
C ILE A 493 -33.90 17.54 12.07
N ASP A 494 -33.38 17.49 13.29
CA ASP A 494 -32.67 18.58 13.96
C ASP A 494 -31.22 18.17 14.28
N GLY A 495 -30.35 19.16 14.53
CA GLY A 495 -28.95 18.86 14.83
C GLY A 495 -28.75 18.03 16.11
N SER A 496 -29.70 18.05 17.04
CA SER A 496 -29.68 17.20 18.24
C SER A 496 -29.76 15.73 17.91
N ASP A 497 -30.51 15.35 16.87
CA ASP A 497 -30.65 13.96 16.46
C ASP A 497 -29.31 13.36 16.02
N ILE A 498 -28.48 14.18 15.37
CA ILE A 498 -27.15 13.79 14.90
C ILE A 498 -26.17 13.72 16.08
N VAL A 499 -26.17 14.73 16.96
CA VAL A 499 -25.29 14.77 18.15
C VAL A 499 -25.56 13.58 19.08
N ASP A 500 -26.83 13.21 19.22
CA ASP A 500 -27.23 12.11 20.11
C ASP A 500 -27.05 10.73 19.44
N GLY A 501 -26.63 10.67 18.16
CA GLY A 501 -26.29 9.44 17.45
C GLY A 501 -27.49 8.65 16.95
N ASN A 502 -28.58 9.32 16.58
CA ASN A 502 -29.77 8.65 16.05
C ASN A 502 -29.46 8.03 14.68
N LYS A 503 -29.20 6.71 14.67
CA LYS A 503 -28.74 5.95 13.49
C LYS A 503 -29.58 6.23 12.24
N MET A 504 -30.90 6.16 12.34
CA MET A 504 -31.80 6.34 11.19
C MET A 504 -31.71 7.75 10.62
N LEU A 505 -31.69 8.78 11.47
CA LEU A 505 -31.69 10.17 11.01
C LEU A 505 -30.31 10.59 10.48
N THR A 506 -29.23 10.03 11.01
CA THR A 506 -27.88 10.20 10.45
C THR A 506 -27.79 9.60 9.04
N LEU A 507 -28.33 8.39 8.82
CA LEU A 507 -28.33 7.75 7.48
C LEU A 507 -29.16 8.55 6.47
N VAL A 508 -30.26 9.18 6.88
CA VAL A 508 -31.08 10.01 5.99
C VAL A 508 -30.29 11.23 5.47
N VAL A 509 -29.53 11.91 6.32
CA VAL A 509 -28.72 13.08 5.90
C VAL A 509 -27.64 12.65 4.89
N GLU A 510 -26.93 11.56 5.18
CA GLU A 510 -25.87 11.01 4.31
C GLU A 510 -26.43 10.51 2.97
N SER A 511 -27.60 9.85 2.98
CA SER A 511 -28.28 9.38 1.77
C SER A 511 -28.54 10.52 0.79
N TYR A 512 -29.00 11.67 1.28
CA TYR A 512 -29.23 12.84 0.43
C TYR A 512 -27.94 13.45 -0.12
N LEU A 513 -26.86 13.42 0.66
CA LEU A 513 -25.57 13.94 0.22
C LEU A 513 -24.97 13.07 -0.89
N MET A 514 -25.07 11.75 -0.75
CA MET A 514 -24.63 10.78 -1.78
C MET A 514 -25.47 10.87 -3.06
N LEU A 515 -26.77 11.16 -2.97
CA LEU A 515 -27.68 11.29 -4.12
C LEU A 515 -27.33 12.45 -5.08
N ILE A 516 -26.51 13.42 -4.67
CA ILE A 516 -26.06 14.51 -5.56
C ILE A 516 -24.87 14.09 -6.43
N CYS A 517 -24.05 13.16 -5.97
CA CYS A 517 -22.90 12.63 -6.71
C CYS A 517 -23.33 11.64 -7.80
#